data_AF-A0A7S4R0W9-F1
#
_entry.id   AF-A0A7S4R0W9-F1
#
_cell.length_a   1.000
_cell.length_b   1.000
_cell.length_c   1.000
_cell.angle_alpha   90.00
_cell.angle_beta   90.00
_cell.angle_gamma   90.00
#
_symmetry.space_group_name_H-M   'P 1'
#
loop_
_entity.id
_entity.type
_entity.pdbx_description
1 polymer ?
#
loop_
_entity_poly.entity_id
_entity_poly.type
_entity_poly.pdbx_seq_one_letter_code
_entity_poly.pdbx_strand_id
1 'polypeptide(L)'
;WLKRLSAHGARDGACHAARRLPTLMAEAPAGEALAPVYQKLISRSPPGQLGDVLNCCRQLAGDSGLPPEVSLRACVENNEANLLSVPLGNESGGRGIVCDFARMGSRAHREVIYVDPRTDMLFSVDQERQECTSVKPKPQGNDIMAEMQKLNSDVAKPFHEALQREVDRYVAEHFPTEEGATVCGLAYANPGKEVGGNIELRVYISSQRTRPRGLWAGNWTSQWRAVFTPGQQAPAKLAGIIEFKTFYAEDGNVHFRRKQTKVSKVSETRDCQLFAAEFVKAIAHFEEDFHSHTEEVCETYGAGPLKAMRRLLPLAKERFDWRPFRHSLVRDMREAGKTAVEGHSAN
;
A
#
# COMPACT_ATOMS: atom_id res chain seq x y z
N TRP A 1 16.52 44.71 -5.80
CA TRP A 1 15.72 45.82 -5.23
C TRP A 1 15.54 45.55 -3.73
N LEU A 2 16.59 45.83 -2.93
CA LEU A 2 16.72 47.03 -2.07
C LEU A 2 15.63 47.06 -0.98
N LYS A 3 15.95 46.59 0.23
CA LYS A 3 16.44 47.37 1.40
C LYS A 3 15.33 48.14 2.13
N ARG A 4 15.13 47.79 3.41
CA ARG A 4 15.28 48.63 4.64
C ARG A 4 14.67 47.83 5.82
N LEU A 5 15.44 47.39 6.83
CA LEU A 5 15.94 48.15 8.00
C LEU A 5 14.82 48.97 8.66
N SER A 6 14.63 49.06 9.97
CA SER A 6 15.26 48.56 11.19
C SER A 6 14.57 49.35 12.32
N ALA A 7 14.54 48.77 13.52
CA ALA A 7 14.72 49.45 14.81
C ALA A 7 13.49 49.81 15.69
N HIS A 8 13.75 49.62 17.00
CA HIS A 8 13.05 50.07 18.22
C HIS A 8 11.86 49.19 18.64
N GLY A 9 11.72 48.70 19.87
CA GLY A 9 12.46 48.88 21.12
C GLY A 9 11.83 47.98 22.20
N ALA A 10 12.57 47.74 23.27
CA ALA A 10 12.18 46.89 24.40
C ALA A 10 10.94 47.40 25.18
N ARG A 11 10.12 46.48 25.73
CA ARG A 11 9.84 46.34 27.18
C ARG A 11 8.64 45.43 27.47
N ASP A 12 8.72 44.81 28.64
CA ASP A 12 7.74 43.97 29.35
C ASP A 12 6.32 44.54 29.40
N GLY A 13 5.32 43.66 29.50
CA GLY A 13 3.96 44.06 29.87
C GLY A 13 2.95 42.94 29.70
N ALA A 14 2.62 42.28 30.81
CA ALA A 14 1.56 41.29 30.90
C ALA A 14 0.18 41.86 30.55
N CYS A 15 -0.67 40.98 30.01
CA CYS A 15 -2.12 40.89 30.17
C CYS A 15 -2.98 42.15 29.90
N HIS A 16 -3.69 42.16 28.77
CA HIS A 16 -5.15 42.38 28.67
C HIS A 16 -5.52 42.82 27.25
N ALA A 17 -5.95 41.87 26.42
CA ALA A 17 -6.73 42.14 25.21
C ALA A 17 -7.64 40.95 24.89
N ALA A 18 -8.45 40.55 25.87
CA ALA A 18 -9.61 39.71 25.63
C ALA A 18 -10.73 40.60 25.07
N ARG A 19 -10.97 40.51 23.76
CA ARG A 19 -12.27 40.63 23.05
C ARG A 19 -12.07 41.12 21.63
N ARG A 20 -12.20 40.19 20.68
CA ARG A 20 -13.12 40.23 19.52
C ARG A 20 -12.59 39.25 18.45
N LEU A 21 -13.01 38.00 18.56
CA LEU A 21 -13.19 37.13 17.41
C LEU A 21 -14.61 36.57 17.51
N PRO A 22 -15.39 36.59 16.42
CA PRO A 22 -16.82 36.33 16.46
C PRO A 22 -17.09 34.86 16.80
N THR A 23 -18.07 34.69 17.69
CA THR A 23 -18.78 33.46 18.01
C THR A 23 -19.29 32.80 16.72
N LEU A 24 -18.55 31.86 16.16
CA LEU A 24 -18.98 31.10 14.98
C LEU A 24 -18.22 29.77 14.83
N MET A 25 -17.99 29.05 15.92
CA MET A 25 -17.83 27.59 15.88
C MET A 25 -18.42 27.02 17.17
N ALA A 26 -19.63 26.47 17.06
CA ALA A 26 -20.00 25.39 17.96
C ALA A 26 -18.96 24.29 17.73
N GLU A 27 -18.20 23.92 18.77
CA GLU A 27 -17.22 22.85 18.69
C GLU A 27 -17.94 21.60 18.20
N ALA A 28 -17.60 21.16 16.97
CA ALA A 28 -18.08 19.88 16.48
C ALA A 28 -17.70 18.80 17.52
N PRO A 29 -18.55 17.79 17.76
CA PRO A 29 -18.22 16.73 18.69
C PRO A 29 -16.84 16.17 18.36
N ALA A 30 -16.01 15.88 19.37
CA ALA A 30 -14.60 15.53 19.20
C ALA A 30 -14.36 14.41 18.14
N GLY A 31 -15.33 13.51 17.95
CA GLY A 31 -15.33 12.47 16.92
C GLY A 31 -15.31 13.01 15.48
N GLU A 32 -16.01 14.11 15.18
CA GLU A 32 -15.99 14.74 13.86
C GLU A 32 -14.68 15.50 13.59
N ALA A 33 -14.14 16.17 14.61
CA ALA A 33 -12.85 16.86 14.48
C ALA A 33 -11.69 15.88 14.21
N LEU A 34 -11.76 14.67 14.79
CA LEU A 34 -10.75 13.62 14.62
C LEU A 34 -11.03 12.67 13.43
N ALA A 35 -12.13 12.86 12.69
CA ALA A 35 -12.49 12.02 11.55
C ALA A 35 -11.35 11.84 10.52
N PRO A 36 -10.60 12.89 10.09
CA PRO A 36 -9.49 12.71 9.17
C PRO A 36 -8.35 11.85 9.73
N VAL A 37 -8.16 11.87 11.05
CA VAL A 37 -7.15 11.06 11.74
C VAL A 37 -7.58 9.60 11.73
N TYR A 38 -8.83 9.29 12.09
CA TYR A 38 -9.36 7.93 12.03
C TYR A 38 -9.32 7.37 10.61
N GLN A 39 -9.72 8.15 9.60
CA GLN A 39 -9.63 7.74 8.20
C GLN A 39 -8.20 7.33 7.83
N LYS A 40 -7.21 8.12 8.24
CA LYS A 40 -5.80 7.86 7.93
C LYS A 40 -5.24 6.64 8.66
N LEU A 41 -5.66 6.40 9.90
CA LEU A 41 -5.26 5.22 10.67
C LEU A 41 -5.82 3.95 10.02
N ILE A 42 -7.13 3.93 9.75
CA ILE A 42 -7.82 2.77 9.18
C ILE A 42 -7.33 2.50 7.74
N SER A 43 -7.22 3.52 6.89
CA SER A 43 -6.74 3.35 5.50
C SER A 43 -5.30 2.85 5.41
N ARG A 44 -4.45 3.17 6.40
CA ARG A 44 -3.04 2.73 6.48
C ARG A 44 -2.83 1.50 7.32
N SER A 45 -3.89 0.80 7.71
CA SER A 45 -3.79 -0.45 8.47
C SER A 45 -2.85 -1.43 7.76
N PRO A 46 -1.94 -2.10 8.51
CA PRO A 46 -1.09 -3.14 7.96
C PRO A 46 -1.93 -4.29 7.37
N PRO A 47 -1.36 -5.07 6.43
CA PRO A 47 -2.04 -6.25 5.90
C PRO A 47 -2.46 -7.20 7.03
N GLY A 48 -3.71 -7.65 7.03
CA GLY A 48 -4.24 -8.57 8.04
C GLY A 48 -4.52 -7.94 9.41
N GLN A 49 -4.43 -6.61 9.56
CA GLN A 49 -4.62 -5.91 10.84
C GLN A 49 -5.75 -4.86 10.79
N LEU A 50 -6.53 -4.81 9.70
CA LEU A 50 -7.61 -3.83 9.53
C LEU A 50 -8.64 -3.92 10.66
N GLY A 51 -9.09 -5.13 11.00
CA GLY A 51 -10.07 -5.35 12.07
C GLY A 51 -9.57 -4.85 13.43
N ASP A 52 -8.31 -5.13 13.76
CA ASP A 52 -7.68 -4.70 15.02
C ASP A 52 -7.58 -3.17 15.10
N VAL A 53 -7.08 -2.53 14.04
CA VAL A 53 -6.99 -1.06 13.96
C VAL A 53 -8.37 -0.40 14.04
N LEU A 54 -9.37 -0.97 13.36
CA LEU A 54 -10.75 -0.47 13.40
C LEU A 54 -11.32 -0.54 14.82
N ASN A 55 -11.11 -1.65 15.52
CA ASN A 55 -11.55 -1.82 16.91
C ASN A 55 -10.83 -0.84 17.85
N CYS A 56 -9.52 -0.62 17.68
CA CYS A 56 -8.79 0.40 18.42
C CYS A 56 -9.34 1.82 18.15
N CYS A 57 -9.65 2.15 16.90
CA CYS A 57 -10.25 3.45 16.56
C CYS A 57 -11.62 3.64 17.22
N ARG A 58 -12.44 2.59 17.29
CA ARG A 58 -13.73 2.62 18.01
C ARG A 58 -13.55 2.85 19.51
N GLN A 59 -12.56 2.21 20.13
CA GLN A 59 -12.23 2.42 21.54
C GLN A 59 -11.72 3.84 21.82
N LEU A 60 -10.86 4.37 20.94
CA LEU A 60 -10.33 5.73 21.04
C LEU A 60 -11.42 6.80 20.88
N ALA A 61 -12.43 6.53 20.05
CA ALA A 61 -13.55 7.44 19.86
C ALA A 61 -14.47 7.51 21.09
N GLY A 62 -14.49 6.48 21.94
CA GLY A 62 -15.30 6.44 23.17
C GLY A 62 -16.77 6.83 22.91
N ASP A 63 -17.30 7.72 23.75
CA ASP A 63 -18.68 8.19 23.68
C ASP A 63 -19.01 9.02 22.43
N SER A 64 -18.00 9.61 21.79
CA SER A 64 -18.20 10.39 20.55
C SER A 64 -18.52 9.51 19.35
N GLY A 65 -18.19 8.21 19.43
CA GLY A 65 -18.39 7.25 18.37
C GLY A 65 -17.49 7.48 17.15
N LEU A 66 -17.20 6.41 16.42
CA LEU A 66 -16.51 6.50 15.13
C LEU A 66 -17.57 6.74 14.05
N PRO A 67 -17.53 7.87 13.30
CA PRO A 67 -18.49 8.12 12.25
C PRO A 67 -18.48 7.00 11.20
N PRO A 68 -19.62 6.33 10.91
CA PRO A 68 -19.65 5.17 10.02
C PRO A 68 -19.16 5.48 8.61
N GLU A 69 -19.51 6.64 8.04
CA GLU A 69 -19.06 7.00 6.69
C GLU A 69 -17.53 7.06 6.58
N VAL A 70 -16.87 7.52 7.64
CA VAL A 70 -15.41 7.66 7.71
C VAL A 70 -14.75 6.28 7.81
N SER A 71 -15.27 5.41 8.69
CA SER A 71 -14.75 4.06 8.84
C SER A 71 -14.93 3.24 7.58
N LEU A 72 -16.13 3.25 6.99
CA LEU A 72 -16.46 2.49 5.79
C LEU A 72 -15.61 2.91 4.60
N ARG A 73 -15.50 4.22 4.35
CA ARG A 73 -14.66 4.73 3.27
C ARG A 73 -13.19 4.33 3.48
N ALA A 74 -12.68 4.41 4.70
CA ALA A 74 -11.31 4.03 5.01
C ALA A 74 -11.05 2.53 4.85
N CYS A 75 -12.02 1.68 5.23
CA CYS A 75 -11.96 0.24 5.02
C CYS A 75 -11.92 -0.09 3.51
N VAL A 76 -12.78 0.54 2.69
CA VAL A 76 -12.75 0.37 1.23
C VAL A 76 -11.40 0.81 0.65
N GLU A 77 -10.90 1.97 1.07
CA GLU A 77 -9.60 2.48 0.62
C GLU A 77 -8.46 1.52 0.99
N ASN A 78 -8.49 0.92 2.19
CA ASN A 78 -7.50 -0.07 2.61
C ASN A 78 -7.60 -1.37 1.80
N ASN A 79 -8.81 -1.92 1.66
CA ASN A 79 -9.04 -3.18 0.97
C ASN A 79 -8.66 -3.11 -0.52
N GLU A 80 -9.04 -2.02 -1.21
CA GLU A 80 -8.67 -1.79 -2.61
C GLU A 80 -7.17 -1.55 -2.78
N ALA A 81 -6.53 -0.78 -1.88
CA ALA A 81 -5.09 -0.53 -1.95
C ALA A 81 -4.23 -1.78 -1.66
N ASN A 82 -4.81 -2.76 -0.96
CA ASN A 82 -4.17 -4.03 -0.63
C ASN A 82 -4.62 -5.18 -1.55
N LEU A 83 -5.48 -4.90 -2.55
CA LEU A 83 -6.06 -5.91 -3.45
C LEU A 83 -6.61 -7.12 -2.68
N LEU A 84 -7.46 -6.86 -1.68
CA LEU A 84 -8.06 -7.91 -0.85
C LEU A 84 -8.68 -9.00 -1.74
N SER A 85 -8.28 -10.25 -1.51
CA SER A 85 -8.79 -11.40 -2.25
C SER A 85 -9.80 -12.17 -1.40
N VAL A 86 -11.05 -12.23 -1.85
CA VAL A 86 -12.16 -12.88 -1.14
C VAL A 86 -12.62 -14.16 -1.85
N PRO A 87 -12.94 -15.24 -1.13
CA PRO A 87 -13.55 -16.43 -1.72
C PRO A 87 -14.99 -16.11 -2.15
N LEU A 88 -15.37 -16.51 -3.38
CA LEU A 88 -16.70 -16.23 -3.92
C LEU A 88 -17.74 -17.32 -3.57
N GLY A 89 -17.30 -18.48 -3.06
CA GLY A 89 -18.19 -19.56 -2.66
C GLY A 89 -19.05 -20.13 -3.80
N ASN A 90 -18.69 -19.84 -5.06
CA ASN A 90 -19.32 -20.42 -6.24
C ASN A 90 -18.83 -21.86 -6.48
N GLU A 91 -19.55 -22.63 -7.30
CA GLU A 91 -19.22 -24.03 -7.63
C GLU A 91 -17.80 -24.19 -8.20
N SER A 92 -17.27 -23.13 -8.82
CA SER A 92 -15.92 -23.06 -9.38
C SER A 92 -14.81 -22.75 -8.36
N GLY A 93 -15.14 -22.52 -7.08
CA GLY A 93 -14.15 -22.28 -6.01
C GLY A 93 -13.28 -21.03 -6.21
N GLY A 94 -13.75 -20.09 -7.03
CA GLY A 94 -12.99 -18.92 -7.44
C GLY A 94 -12.81 -17.88 -6.33
N ARG A 95 -11.76 -17.05 -6.47
CA ARG A 95 -11.52 -15.87 -5.64
C ARG A 95 -11.75 -14.60 -6.47
N GLY A 96 -12.37 -13.60 -5.88
CA GLY A 96 -12.52 -12.25 -6.43
C GLY A 96 -11.49 -11.30 -5.83
N ILE A 97 -11.03 -10.32 -6.60
CA ILE A 97 -10.14 -9.25 -6.13
C ILE A 97 -10.95 -7.97 -5.93
N VAL A 98 -10.84 -7.39 -4.74
CA VAL A 98 -11.37 -6.07 -4.41
C VAL A 98 -10.41 -5.01 -4.95
N CYS A 99 -10.80 -4.35 -6.03
CA CYS A 99 -10.03 -3.25 -6.63
C CYS A 99 -10.95 -2.12 -7.12
N ASP A 100 -10.36 -0.94 -7.32
CA ASP A 100 -11.08 0.25 -7.77
C ASP A 100 -11.75 0.08 -9.14
N PHE A 101 -11.09 -0.66 -10.04
CA PHE A 101 -11.54 -0.92 -11.39
C PHE A 101 -12.73 -1.88 -11.43
N ALA A 102 -12.80 -2.84 -10.52
CA ALA A 102 -13.90 -3.79 -10.41
C ALA A 102 -15.12 -3.20 -9.69
N ARG A 103 -14.99 -2.04 -9.03
CA ARG A 103 -16.05 -1.49 -8.16
C ARG A 103 -17.24 -0.97 -8.97
N MET A 104 -18.41 -1.47 -8.65
CA MET A 104 -19.71 -1.02 -9.19
C MET A 104 -20.54 -0.23 -8.17
N GLY A 105 -20.22 -0.32 -6.87
CA GLY A 105 -20.89 0.38 -5.78
C GLY A 105 -20.19 1.67 -5.29
N SER A 106 -20.86 2.39 -4.38
CA SER A 106 -20.28 3.56 -3.70
C SER A 106 -19.44 3.15 -2.49
N ARG A 107 -18.30 3.84 -2.27
CA ARG A 107 -17.42 3.63 -1.10
C ARG A 107 -18.06 4.01 0.25
N ALA A 108 -19.20 4.68 0.24
CA ALA A 108 -19.89 5.11 1.45
C ALA A 108 -20.74 4.00 2.10
N HIS A 109 -20.87 2.84 1.44
CA HIS A 109 -21.66 1.71 1.94
C HIS A 109 -20.77 0.66 2.58
N ARG A 110 -21.34 -0.08 3.53
CA ARG A 110 -20.66 -1.19 4.20
C ARG A 110 -20.42 -2.36 3.26
N GLU A 111 -21.45 -2.70 2.49
CA GLU A 111 -21.36 -3.67 1.42
C GLU A 111 -21.10 -2.94 0.11
N VAL A 112 -19.97 -3.25 -0.51
CA VAL A 112 -19.60 -2.68 -1.81
C VAL A 112 -19.60 -3.79 -2.85
N ILE A 113 -20.22 -3.51 -3.99
CA ILE A 113 -20.37 -4.46 -5.10
C ILE A 113 -19.18 -4.32 -6.04
N TYR A 114 -18.60 -5.46 -6.41
CA TYR A 114 -17.53 -5.60 -7.38
C TYR A 114 -17.92 -6.60 -8.48
N VAL A 115 -17.23 -6.56 -9.61
CA VAL A 115 -17.41 -7.52 -10.72
C VAL A 115 -16.24 -8.50 -10.80
N ASP A 116 -16.55 -9.78 -10.95
CA ASP A 116 -15.58 -10.82 -11.30
C ASP A 116 -15.49 -10.94 -12.83
N PRO A 117 -14.33 -10.66 -13.45
CA PRO A 117 -14.18 -10.67 -14.89
C PRO A 117 -14.19 -12.08 -15.50
N ARG A 118 -14.04 -13.15 -14.69
CA ARG A 118 -14.06 -14.52 -15.20
C ARG A 118 -15.46 -15.05 -15.44
N THR A 119 -16.35 -14.79 -14.47
CA THR A 119 -17.71 -15.34 -14.46
C THR A 119 -18.78 -14.30 -14.82
N ASP A 120 -18.40 -13.03 -15.01
CA ASP A 120 -19.32 -11.91 -15.15
C ASP A 120 -20.35 -11.83 -14.00
N MET A 121 -19.96 -12.31 -12.81
CA MET A 121 -20.78 -12.24 -11.61
C MET A 121 -20.45 -10.97 -10.82
N LEU A 122 -21.45 -10.40 -10.18
CA LEU A 122 -21.31 -9.36 -9.18
C LEU A 122 -21.18 -9.98 -7.81
N PHE A 123 -20.20 -9.55 -7.03
CA PHE A 123 -20.01 -9.99 -5.65
C PHE A 123 -20.00 -8.80 -4.69
N SER A 124 -20.75 -8.91 -3.59
CA SER A 124 -20.79 -7.93 -2.52
C SER A 124 -19.80 -8.29 -1.45
N VAL A 125 -19.04 -7.30 -0.97
CA VAL A 125 -18.05 -7.48 0.08
C VAL A 125 -18.36 -6.56 1.25
N ASP A 126 -18.49 -7.14 2.46
CA ASP A 126 -18.47 -6.37 3.71
C ASP A 126 -17.03 -5.93 3.96
N GLN A 127 -16.82 -4.62 3.89
CA GLN A 127 -15.48 -4.03 3.90
C GLN A 127 -14.84 -4.03 5.29
N GLU A 128 -15.64 -4.08 6.36
CA GLU A 128 -15.12 -4.19 7.72
C GLU A 128 -14.74 -5.63 8.05
N ARG A 129 -15.60 -6.59 7.64
CA ARG A 129 -15.35 -8.02 7.88
C ARG A 129 -14.39 -8.66 6.88
N GLN A 130 -14.15 -8.00 5.74
CA GLN A 130 -13.33 -8.49 4.64
C GLN A 130 -13.85 -9.83 4.05
N GLU A 131 -15.18 -9.98 4.04
CA GLU A 131 -15.88 -11.22 3.64
C GLU A 131 -16.83 -10.95 2.46
N CYS A 132 -16.92 -11.91 1.53
CA CYS A 132 -17.94 -11.89 0.48
C CYS A 132 -19.30 -12.26 1.10
N THR A 133 -20.30 -11.40 0.95
CA THR A 133 -21.64 -11.61 1.55
C THR A 133 -22.65 -12.15 0.56
N SER A 134 -22.53 -11.84 -0.73
CA SER A 134 -23.40 -12.40 -1.76
C SER A 134 -22.75 -12.38 -3.14
N VAL A 135 -23.15 -13.31 -4.00
CA VAL A 135 -22.75 -13.37 -5.41
C VAL A 135 -24.01 -13.48 -6.26
N LYS A 136 -24.12 -12.65 -7.29
CA LYS A 136 -25.30 -12.54 -8.16
C LYS A 136 -24.86 -12.36 -9.62
N PRO A 137 -25.62 -12.86 -10.60
CA PRO A 137 -25.32 -12.61 -12.01
C PRO A 137 -25.43 -11.12 -12.32
N LYS A 138 -24.53 -10.61 -13.17
CA LYS A 138 -24.59 -9.22 -13.63
C LYS A 138 -25.83 -9.02 -14.51
N PRO A 139 -26.68 -8.03 -14.22
CA PRO A 139 -27.85 -7.75 -15.05
C PRO A 139 -27.38 -7.30 -16.45
N GLN A 140 -27.95 -7.89 -17.49
CA GLN A 140 -27.74 -7.46 -18.86
C GLN A 140 -28.71 -6.33 -19.20
N GLY A 141 -28.17 -5.18 -19.62
CA GLY A 141 -28.98 -4.10 -20.18
C GLY A 141 -29.35 -4.45 -21.63
N ASN A 142 -30.58 -4.09 -22.03
CA ASN A 142 -31.09 -4.33 -23.39
C ASN A 142 -31.21 -3.01 -24.19
N ASP A 143 -30.43 -1.99 -23.84
CA ASP A 143 -30.44 -0.71 -24.54
C ASP A 143 -29.36 -0.65 -25.65
N ILE A 144 -29.47 0.35 -26.51
CA ILE A 144 -28.55 0.56 -27.65
C ILE A 144 -27.10 0.75 -27.16
N MET A 145 -26.92 1.33 -25.97
CA MET A 145 -25.59 1.45 -25.35
C MET A 145 -25.01 0.11 -24.93
N ALA A 146 -25.82 -0.79 -24.37
CA ALA A 146 -25.42 -2.14 -24.03
C ALA A 146 -25.07 -2.97 -25.28
N GLU A 147 -25.78 -2.77 -26.40
CA GLU A 147 -25.43 -3.42 -27.67
C GLU A 147 -24.08 -2.93 -28.22
N MET A 148 -23.80 -1.63 -28.21
CA MET A 148 -22.49 -1.09 -28.59
C MET A 148 -21.37 -1.57 -27.66
N GLN A 149 -21.64 -1.62 -26.36
CA GLN A 149 -20.69 -2.13 -25.37
C GLN A 149 -20.41 -3.62 -25.57
N LYS A 150 -21.42 -4.39 -25.96
CA LYS A 150 -21.30 -5.82 -26.29
C LYS A 150 -20.39 -6.02 -27.51
N LEU A 151 -20.58 -5.24 -28.58
CA LEU A 151 -19.73 -5.32 -29.78
C LEU A 151 -18.26 -5.03 -29.47
N ASN A 152 -17.97 -4.02 -28.64
CA ASN A 152 -16.59 -3.72 -28.24
C ASN A 152 -16.03 -4.78 -27.28
N SER A 153 -16.89 -5.35 -26.44
CA SER A 153 -16.54 -6.47 -25.58
C SER A 153 -16.16 -7.71 -26.41
N ASP A 154 -16.81 -7.95 -27.54
CA ASP A 154 -16.50 -9.08 -28.42
C ASP A 154 -15.09 -8.99 -29.02
N VAL A 155 -14.59 -7.76 -29.26
CA VAL A 155 -13.20 -7.54 -29.71
C VAL A 155 -12.19 -7.71 -28.57
N ALA A 156 -12.56 -7.28 -27.35
CA ALA A 156 -11.68 -7.37 -26.18
C ALA A 156 -11.60 -8.77 -25.57
N LYS A 157 -12.67 -9.56 -25.69
CA LYS A 157 -12.83 -10.86 -25.04
C LYS A 157 -11.74 -11.88 -25.42
N PRO A 158 -11.33 -12.05 -26.69
CA PRO A 158 -10.24 -12.96 -27.04
C PRO A 158 -8.90 -12.60 -26.38
N PHE A 159 -8.58 -11.30 -26.30
CA PHE A 159 -7.38 -10.82 -25.62
C PHE A 159 -7.47 -11.03 -24.11
N HIS A 160 -8.64 -10.75 -23.53
CA HIS A 160 -8.91 -10.96 -22.10
C HIS A 160 -8.79 -12.43 -21.68
N GLU A 161 -9.43 -13.34 -22.42
CA GLU A 161 -9.39 -14.79 -22.13
C GLU A 161 -7.99 -15.37 -22.28
N ALA A 162 -7.26 -14.96 -23.33
CA ALA A 162 -5.87 -15.36 -23.52
C ALA A 162 -4.98 -14.86 -22.37
N LEU A 163 -5.14 -13.59 -21.97
CA LEU A 163 -4.38 -12.99 -20.88
C LEU A 163 -4.71 -13.63 -19.53
N GLN A 164 -5.99 -13.88 -19.24
CA GLN A 164 -6.40 -14.53 -18.00
C GLN A 164 -5.77 -15.92 -17.87
N ARG A 165 -5.78 -16.72 -18.95
CA ARG A 165 -5.16 -18.05 -18.97
C ARG A 165 -3.66 -18.00 -18.69
N GLU A 166 -2.97 -17.06 -19.31
CA GLU A 166 -1.52 -16.86 -19.11
C GLU A 166 -1.20 -16.36 -17.70
N VAL A 167 -2.03 -15.48 -17.14
CA VAL A 167 -1.92 -15.03 -15.74
C VAL A 167 -2.15 -16.17 -14.77
N ASP A 168 -3.14 -17.03 -15.00
CA ASP A 168 -3.41 -18.20 -14.15
C ASP A 168 -2.22 -19.15 -14.12
N ARG A 169 -1.61 -19.41 -15.29
CA ARG A 169 -0.37 -20.21 -15.38
C ARG A 169 0.76 -19.56 -14.61
N TYR A 170 1.01 -18.28 -14.84
CA TYR A 170 2.08 -17.53 -14.15
C TYR A 170 1.92 -17.56 -12.63
N VAL A 171 0.69 -17.31 -12.15
CA VAL A 171 0.38 -17.32 -10.72
C VAL A 171 0.63 -18.69 -10.09
N ALA A 172 0.20 -19.77 -10.76
CA ALA A 172 0.41 -21.12 -10.28
C ALA A 172 1.90 -21.52 -10.20
N GLU A 173 2.72 -21.01 -11.12
CA GLU A 173 4.17 -21.28 -11.17
C GLU A 173 4.98 -20.46 -10.15
N HIS A 174 4.60 -19.20 -9.89
CA HIS A 174 5.43 -18.25 -9.13
C HIS A 174 4.96 -18.00 -7.70
N PHE A 175 3.71 -18.32 -7.36
CA PHE A 175 3.14 -18.07 -6.03
C PHE A 175 2.69 -19.39 -5.38
N PRO A 176 3.51 -19.97 -4.49
CA PRO A 176 3.17 -21.24 -3.86
C PRO A 176 1.97 -21.07 -2.92
N THR A 177 1.03 -22.01 -3.00
CA THR A 177 -0.13 -22.06 -2.10
C THR A 177 0.26 -22.80 -0.82
N GLU A 178 0.84 -22.07 0.13
CA GLU A 178 1.18 -22.58 1.47
C GLU A 178 0.08 -22.26 2.50
N GLU A 179 0.17 -22.86 3.69
CA GLU A 179 -0.74 -22.54 4.79
C GLU A 179 -0.69 -21.04 5.14
N GLY A 180 -1.88 -20.42 5.20
CA GLY A 180 -2.03 -18.98 5.47
C GLY A 180 -1.65 -18.08 4.31
N ALA A 181 -1.28 -18.63 3.14
CA ALA A 181 -1.08 -17.89 1.90
C ALA A 181 -2.37 -17.88 1.07
N THR A 182 -2.73 -16.73 0.54
CA THR A 182 -3.79 -16.55 -0.43
C THR A 182 -3.21 -15.87 -1.66
N VAL A 183 -3.57 -16.37 -2.84
CA VAL A 183 -3.15 -15.76 -4.11
C VAL A 183 -4.32 -15.69 -5.07
N CYS A 184 -4.37 -14.62 -5.85
CA CYS A 184 -5.33 -14.44 -6.92
C CYS A 184 -4.73 -13.53 -8.01
N GLY A 185 -4.90 -13.92 -9.27
CA GLY A 185 -4.55 -13.11 -10.44
C GLY A 185 -5.76 -12.93 -11.35
N LEU A 186 -6.21 -11.69 -11.55
CA LEU A 186 -7.36 -11.40 -12.42
C LEU A 186 -6.99 -10.39 -13.49
N ALA A 187 -7.30 -10.76 -14.74
CA ALA A 187 -7.30 -9.87 -15.87
C ALA A 187 -8.69 -9.25 -16.05
N TYR A 188 -8.74 -7.97 -16.35
CA TYR A 188 -9.94 -7.20 -16.61
C TYR A 188 -9.82 -6.52 -17.96
N ALA A 189 -10.94 -6.36 -18.65
CA ALA A 189 -11.02 -5.60 -19.89
C ALA A 189 -11.99 -4.43 -19.75
N ASN A 190 -11.56 -3.25 -20.20
CA ASN A 190 -12.46 -2.16 -20.55
C ASN A 190 -12.49 -2.04 -22.08
N PRO A 191 -13.59 -2.43 -22.74
CA PRO A 191 -13.78 -2.07 -24.13
C PRO A 191 -13.85 -0.55 -24.26
N GLY A 192 -13.15 0.02 -25.25
CA GLY A 192 -13.24 1.44 -25.56
C GLY A 192 -14.67 1.90 -25.84
N LYS A 193 -14.90 3.22 -25.82
CA LYS A 193 -16.22 3.79 -26.15
C LYS A 193 -16.55 3.73 -27.64
N GLU A 194 -15.53 3.61 -28.48
CA GLU A 194 -15.65 3.62 -29.94
C GLU A 194 -15.48 2.20 -30.50
N VAL A 195 -16.24 1.86 -31.53
CA VAL A 195 -16.17 0.56 -32.21
C VAL A 195 -14.84 0.41 -32.93
N GLY A 196 -14.06 -0.62 -32.55
CA GLY A 196 -12.67 -0.79 -33.02
C GLY A 196 -11.68 0.20 -32.41
N GLY A 197 -12.06 0.92 -31.36
CA GLY A 197 -11.20 1.86 -30.65
C GLY A 197 -10.21 1.18 -29.70
N ASN A 198 -9.62 1.99 -28.81
CA ASN A 198 -8.65 1.52 -27.83
C ASN A 198 -9.29 0.58 -26.81
N ILE A 199 -8.63 -0.55 -26.57
CA ILE A 199 -8.96 -1.51 -25.51
C ILE A 199 -8.00 -1.25 -24.35
N GLU A 200 -8.54 -1.26 -23.14
CA GLU A 200 -7.74 -1.23 -21.92
C GLU A 200 -7.80 -2.59 -21.23
N LEU A 201 -6.63 -3.22 -21.06
CA LEU A 201 -6.49 -4.44 -20.27
C LEU A 201 -5.77 -4.10 -18.97
N ARG A 202 -6.26 -4.64 -17.87
CA ARG A 202 -5.62 -4.55 -16.56
C ARG A 202 -5.39 -5.93 -15.98
N VAL A 203 -4.26 -6.14 -15.34
CA VAL A 203 -3.99 -7.35 -14.56
C VAL A 203 -3.73 -6.94 -13.12
N TYR A 204 -4.41 -7.60 -12.19
CA TYR A 204 -4.21 -7.46 -10.76
C TYR A 204 -3.76 -8.80 -10.21
N ILE A 205 -2.59 -8.85 -9.60
CA ILE A 205 -2.09 -10.01 -8.86
C ILE A 205 -1.99 -9.61 -7.40
N SER A 206 -2.59 -10.41 -6.53
CA SER A 206 -2.57 -10.25 -5.08
C SER A 206 -2.07 -11.52 -4.45
N SER A 207 -1.06 -11.43 -3.61
CA SER A 207 -0.59 -12.53 -2.77
C SER A 207 -0.43 -12.04 -1.34
N GLN A 208 -1.19 -12.63 -0.42
CA GLN A 208 -1.16 -12.29 0.98
C GLN A 208 -0.74 -13.53 1.77
N ARG A 209 0.14 -13.35 2.75
CA ARG A 209 0.51 -14.42 3.66
C ARG A 209 0.49 -13.90 5.08
N THR A 210 -0.29 -14.54 5.94
CA THR A 210 -0.43 -14.12 7.33
C THR A 210 -0.16 -15.29 8.24
N ARG A 211 0.64 -15.07 9.30
CA ARG A 211 0.89 -16.05 10.34
C ARG A 211 0.58 -15.44 11.70
N PRO A 212 -0.67 -15.53 12.19
CA PRO A 212 -1.08 -14.88 13.44
C PRO A 212 -0.26 -15.32 14.64
N ARG A 213 0.04 -16.62 14.78
CA ARG A 213 0.90 -17.15 15.85
C ARG A 213 2.33 -16.62 15.81
N GLY A 214 2.83 -16.25 14.63
CA GLY A 214 4.16 -15.67 14.46
C GLY A 214 4.14 -14.14 14.46
N LEU A 215 2.99 -13.51 14.67
CA LEU A 215 2.81 -12.05 14.73
C LEU A 215 3.34 -11.32 13.49
N TRP A 216 3.20 -11.91 12.31
CA TRP A 216 3.62 -11.29 11.05
C TRP A 216 2.66 -11.50 9.89
N ALA A 217 2.70 -10.55 8.95
CA ALA A 217 1.94 -10.59 7.71
C ALA A 217 2.76 -10.01 6.56
N GLY A 218 2.53 -10.53 5.35
CA GLY A 218 3.09 -10.06 4.10
C GLY A 218 1.98 -9.87 3.06
N ASN A 219 2.13 -8.85 2.24
CA ASN A 219 1.23 -8.57 1.12
C ASN A 219 2.05 -8.10 -0.09
N TRP A 220 1.91 -8.83 -1.18
CA TRP A 220 2.44 -8.53 -2.49
C TRP A 220 1.28 -8.15 -3.40
N THR A 221 1.34 -6.96 -3.99
CA THR A 221 0.37 -6.52 -4.99
C THR A 221 1.08 -6.10 -6.27
N SER A 222 0.53 -6.54 -7.39
CA SER A 222 1.02 -6.22 -8.72
C SER A 222 -0.14 -5.74 -9.58
N GLN A 223 0.00 -4.56 -10.18
CA GLN A 223 -1.03 -3.93 -10.99
C GLN A 223 -0.44 -3.54 -12.33
N TRP A 224 -1.02 -4.04 -13.41
CA TRP A 224 -0.56 -3.80 -14.76
C TRP A 224 -1.68 -3.22 -15.60
N ARG A 225 -1.34 -2.29 -16.48
CA ARG A 225 -2.28 -1.62 -17.38
C ARG A 225 -1.67 -1.48 -18.76
N ALA A 226 -2.37 -1.97 -19.77
CA ALA A 226 -2.07 -1.69 -21.16
C ALA A 226 -3.27 -1.07 -21.86
N VAL A 227 -3.01 -0.08 -22.71
CA VAL A 227 -4.01 0.51 -23.60
C VAL A 227 -3.48 0.45 -25.02
N PHE A 228 -4.26 -0.12 -25.93
CA PHE A 228 -3.86 -0.33 -27.32
C PHE A 228 -5.05 -0.47 -28.25
N THR A 229 -4.85 -0.19 -29.53
CA THR A 229 -5.80 -0.59 -30.58
C THR A 229 -5.37 -1.94 -31.15
N PRO A 230 -6.24 -2.95 -31.23
CA PRO A 230 -5.89 -4.21 -31.91
C PRO A 230 -5.36 -3.97 -33.31
N GLY A 231 -4.21 -4.57 -33.62
CA GLY A 231 -3.56 -4.43 -34.92
C GLY A 231 -2.75 -3.16 -35.17
N GLN A 232 -2.62 -2.26 -34.18
CA GLN A 232 -1.75 -1.09 -34.29
C GLN A 232 -0.30 -1.47 -34.64
N GLN A 233 0.40 -0.59 -35.36
CA GLN A 233 1.82 -0.82 -35.69
C GLN A 233 2.77 -0.47 -34.55
N ALA A 234 2.36 0.47 -33.69
CA ALA A 234 3.17 0.90 -32.55
C ALA A 234 3.00 -0.09 -31.38
N PRO A 235 4.07 -0.37 -30.62
CA PRO A 235 3.95 -1.24 -29.46
C PRO A 235 3.02 -0.65 -28.41
N ALA A 236 2.19 -1.50 -27.81
CA ALA A 236 1.33 -1.15 -26.68
C ALA A 236 2.17 -0.78 -25.45
N LYS A 237 1.81 0.31 -24.77
CA LYS A 237 2.48 0.71 -23.53
C LYS A 237 1.93 -0.10 -22.36
N LEU A 238 2.79 -0.85 -21.67
CA LEU A 238 2.47 -1.59 -20.46
C LEU A 238 3.03 -0.83 -19.25
N ALA A 239 2.15 -0.31 -18.40
CA ALA A 239 2.53 0.34 -17.14
C ALA A 239 2.22 -0.57 -15.96
N GLY A 240 3.19 -0.72 -15.06
CA GLY A 240 3.11 -1.59 -13.90
C GLY A 240 3.41 -0.89 -12.59
N ILE A 241 2.76 -1.35 -11.52
CA ILE A 241 3.02 -0.97 -10.14
C ILE A 241 3.11 -2.24 -9.31
N ILE A 242 4.28 -2.48 -8.71
CA ILE A 242 4.50 -3.56 -7.75
C ILE A 242 4.66 -2.92 -6.37
N GLU A 243 3.97 -3.46 -5.37
CA GLU A 243 4.08 -3.03 -3.99
C GLU A 243 4.18 -4.24 -3.06
N PHE A 244 5.25 -4.29 -2.27
CA PHE A 244 5.48 -5.31 -1.26
C PHE A 244 5.45 -4.65 0.13
N LYS A 245 4.60 -5.19 1.01
CA LYS A 245 4.35 -4.71 2.37
C LYS A 245 4.47 -5.86 3.35
N THR A 246 5.25 -5.69 4.42
CA THR A 246 5.29 -6.64 5.53
C THR A 246 5.14 -5.93 6.87
N PHE A 247 4.70 -6.70 7.85
CA PHE A 247 4.54 -6.32 9.24
C PHE A 247 5.04 -7.46 10.13
N TYR A 248 5.77 -7.12 11.19
CA TYR A 248 6.23 -8.04 12.22
C TYR A 248 6.14 -7.34 13.58
N ALA A 249 5.51 -8.00 14.56
CA ALA A 249 5.24 -7.41 15.87
C ALA A 249 5.57 -8.27 17.09
N GLU A 250 6.48 -9.23 16.97
CA GLU A 250 7.06 -9.89 18.15
C GLU A 250 8.08 -8.95 18.81
N ASP A 251 7.81 -8.56 20.06
CA ASP A 251 8.65 -7.66 20.88
C ASP A 251 9.03 -6.32 20.23
N GLY A 252 8.26 -5.89 19.24
CA GLY A 252 8.53 -4.69 18.46
C GLY A 252 7.41 -4.37 17.48
N ASN A 253 7.66 -3.40 16.60
CA ASN A 253 6.73 -3.04 15.53
C ASN A 253 7.53 -2.65 14.28
N VAL A 254 7.83 -3.64 13.44
CA VAL A 254 8.68 -3.48 12.25
C VAL A 254 7.84 -3.60 11.00
N HIS A 255 8.00 -2.65 10.09
CA HIS A 255 7.33 -2.62 8.80
C HIS A 255 8.36 -2.55 7.69
N PHE A 256 8.15 -3.32 6.64
CA PHE A 256 8.85 -3.15 5.38
C PHE A 256 7.86 -2.75 4.30
N ARG A 257 8.17 -1.72 3.53
CA ARG A 257 7.35 -1.30 2.40
C ARG A 257 8.24 -0.87 1.25
N ARG A 258 8.06 -1.52 0.11
CA ARG A 258 8.72 -1.14 -1.15
C ARG A 258 7.67 -1.05 -2.24
N LYS A 259 7.71 0.04 -3.01
CA LYS A 259 6.83 0.29 -4.14
C LYS A 259 7.66 0.71 -5.33
N GLN A 260 7.45 0.06 -6.47
CA GLN A 260 8.14 0.39 -7.72
C GLN A 260 7.12 0.49 -8.85
N THR A 261 7.30 1.50 -9.70
CA THR A 261 6.54 1.68 -10.93
C THR A 261 7.46 1.43 -12.10
N LYS A 262 7.01 0.69 -13.11
CA LYS A 262 7.81 0.41 -14.31
C LYS A 262 6.95 0.56 -15.56
N VAL A 263 7.58 0.89 -16.67
CA VAL A 263 6.93 1.01 -17.97
C VAL A 263 7.67 0.14 -18.97
N SER A 264 6.91 -0.61 -19.74
CA SER A 264 7.36 -1.50 -20.79
C SER A 264 6.51 -1.34 -22.04
N LYS A 265 6.83 -2.17 -23.02
CA LYS A 265 6.20 -2.23 -24.32
C LYS A 265 5.83 -3.68 -24.61
N VAL A 266 4.66 -3.88 -25.20
CA VAL A 266 4.21 -5.15 -25.78
C VAL A 266 4.09 -4.89 -27.28
N SER A 267 4.88 -5.58 -28.07
CA SER A 267 5.05 -5.32 -29.50
C SER A 267 3.94 -5.97 -30.32
N GLU A 268 3.55 -7.18 -29.93
CA GLU A 268 2.43 -7.88 -30.54
C GLU A 268 1.12 -7.26 -30.09
N THR A 269 0.19 -6.98 -31.01
CA THR A 269 -1.15 -6.43 -30.72
C THR A 269 -2.23 -6.99 -31.65
N ARG A 270 -1.91 -7.99 -32.47
CA ARG A 270 -2.81 -8.66 -33.43
C ARG A 270 -3.21 -10.02 -32.90
N ASP A 271 -2.22 -10.86 -32.59
CA ASP A 271 -2.45 -12.21 -32.09
C ASP A 271 -2.67 -12.18 -30.57
N CYS A 272 -3.83 -12.67 -30.12
CA CYS A 272 -4.21 -12.61 -28.71
C CYS A 272 -3.35 -13.50 -27.82
N GLN A 273 -2.89 -14.67 -28.30
CA GLN A 273 -2.08 -15.60 -27.51
C GLN A 273 -0.65 -15.09 -27.36
N LEU A 274 -0.05 -14.62 -28.45
CA LEU A 274 1.28 -14.03 -28.44
C LEU A 274 1.31 -12.71 -27.65
N PHE A 275 0.26 -11.88 -27.76
CA PHE A 275 0.06 -10.71 -26.90
C PHE A 275 0.10 -11.09 -25.43
N ALA A 276 -0.71 -12.09 -25.03
CA ALA A 276 -0.80 -12.53 -23.64
C ALA A 276 0.55 -13.07 -23.12
N ALA A 277 1.26 -13.85 -23.94
CA ALA A 277 2.58 -14.38 -23.60
C ALA A 277 3.63 -13.27 -23.44
N GLU A 278 3.69 -12.28 -24.34
CA GLU A 278 4.62 -11.14 -24.23
C GLU A 278 4.28 -10.25 -23.03
N PHE A 279 2.98 -10.04 -22.76
CA PHE A 279 2.50 -9.29 -21.60
C PHE A 279 2.95 -9.94 -20.29
N VAL A 280 2.67 -11.24 -20.10
CA VAL A 280 3.01 -11.96 -18.88
C VAL A 280 4.52 -12.14 -18.74
N LYS A 281 5.25 -12.33 -19.84
CA LYS A 281 6.73 -12.32 -19.81
C LYS A 281 7.29 -11.00 -19.31
N ALA A 282 6.70 -9.87 -19.72
CA ALA A 282 7.10 -8.57 -19.21
C ALA A 282 6.80 -8.44 -17.70
N ILE A 283 5.64 -8.92 -17.23
CA ILE A 283 5.33 -9.00 -15.79
C ILE A 283 6.41 -9.80 -15.06
N ALA A 284 6.66 -11.04 -15.51
CA ALA A 284 7.58 -11.96 -14.88
C ALA A 284 8.98 -11.36 -14.71
N HIS A 285 9.53 -10.78 -15.79
CA HIS A 285 10.83 -10.12 -15.75
C HIS A 285 10.87 -8.96 -14.74
N PHE A 286 9.80 -8.17 -14.64
CA PHE A 286 9.77 -7.06 -13.69
C PHE A 286 9.57 -7.47 -12.25
N GLU A 287 8.77 -8.51 -12.01
CA GLU A 287 8.61 -9.07 -10.67
C GLU A 287 9.89 -9.76 -10.19
N GLU A 288 10.61 -10.46 -11.07
CA GLU A 288 11.91 -11.06 -10.78
C GLU A 288 13.00 -10.01 -10.49
N ASP A 289 13.10 -8.96 -11.33
CA ASP A 289 13.98 -7.80 -11.08
C ASP A 289 13.65 -7.15 -9.73
N PHE A 290 12.36 -6.95 -9.44
CA PHE A 290 11.90 -6.35 -8.19
C PHE A 290 12.27 -7.24 -7.01
N HIS A 291 12.05 -8.55 -7.11
CA HIS A 291 12.35 -9.51 -6.05
C HIS A 291 13.85 -9.53 -5.75
N SER A 292 14.69 -9.76 -6.77
CA SER A 292 16.14 -9.84 -6.64
C SER A 292 16.73 -8.57 -6.02
N HIS A 293 16.28 -7.40 -6.46
CA HIS A 293 16.74 -6.14 -5.87
C HIS A 293 16.20 -5.92 -4.45
N THR A 294 15.03 -6.47 -4.10
CA THR A 294 14.55 -6.41 -2.71
C THR A 294 15.44 -7.25 -1.80
N GLU A 295 15.82 -8.45 -2.23
CA GLU A 295 16.75 -9.30 -1.48
C GLU A 295 18.10 -8.62 -1.28
N GLU A 296 18.70 -8.09 -2.35
CA GLU A 296 19.96 -7.34 -2.29
C GLU A 296 19.89 -6.17 -1.29
N VAL A 297 18.78 -5.40 -1.32
CA VAL A 297 18.56 -4.31 -0.37
C VAL A 297 18.50 -4.83 1.05
N CYS A 298 17.78 -5.92 1.32
CA CYS A 298 17.66 -6.52 2.65
C CYS A 298 19.01 -7.04 3.18
N GLU A 299 19.82 -7.70 2.33
CA GLU A 299 21.15 -8.20 2.70
C GLU A 299 22.14 -7.07 2.98
N THR A 300 22.14 -6.04 2.14
CA THR A 300 23.08 -4.91 2.26
C THR A 300 22.70 -3.93 3.36
N TYR A 301 21.42 -3.87 3.76
CA TYR A 301 20.92 -2.92 4.75
C TYR A 301 21.65 -2.99 6.09
N GLY A 302 21.96 -4.22 6.55
CA GLY A 302 22.64 -4.46 7.81
C GLY A 302 24.09 -3.98 7.81
N ALA A 303 24.83 -4.26 6.73
CA ALA A 303 26.25 -3.96 6.63
C ALA A 303 26.55 -2.49 6.30
N GLY A 304 25.63 -1.81 5.61
CA GLY A 304 25.78 -0.41 5.20
C GLY A 304 25.07 0.57 6.15
N PRO A 305 23.82 0.98 5.87
CA PRO A 305 23.12 2.03 6.61
C PRO A 305 23.02 1.80 8.12
N LEU A 306 22.63 0.61 8.57
CA LEU A 306 22.46 0.33 10.01
C LEU A 306 23.80 0.43 10.76
N LYS A 307 24.88 -0.11 10.18
CA LYS A 307 26.22 -0.03 10.75
C LYS A 307 26.76 1.40 10.80
N ALA A 308 26.40 2.24 9.82
CA ALA A 308 26.75 3.66 9.81
C ALA A 308 26.02 4.44 10.91
N MET A 309 24.75 4.11 11.19
CA MET A 309 23.99 4.74 12.28
C MET A 309 24.50 4.32 13.66
N ARG A 310 24.74 3.02 13.88
CA ARG A 310 25.27 2.52 15.14
C ARG A 310 26.20 1.35 14.88
N ARG A 311 27.46 1.54 15.28
CA ARG A 311 28.43 0.45 15.24
C ARG A 311 28.13 -0.55 16.36
N LEU A 312 28.32 -1.83 16.07
CA LEU A 312 28.20 -2.89 17.07
C LEU A 312 29.23 -2.72 18.21
N LEU A 313 30.42 -2.23 17.88
CA LEU A 313 31.48 -1.87 18.82
C LEU A 313 32.04 -0.47 18.49
N PRO A 314 32.58 0.24 19.49
CA PRO A 314 33.43 1.41 19.27
C PRO A 314 34.57 1.15 18.26
N LEU A 315 35.20 2.22 17.74
CA LEU A 315 36.34 2.10 16.82
C LEU A 315 37.46 1.22 17.38
N ALA A 316 37.68 1.28 18.69
CA ALA A 316 38.66 0.47 19.41
C ALA A 316 38.38 -1.04 19.34
N LYS A 317 37.21 -1.47 18.87
CA LYS A 317 36.73 -2.87 18.88
C LYS A 317 36.68 -3.48 20.28
N GLU A 318 36.56 -2.64 21.30
CA GLU A 318 36.41 -3.02 22.70
C GLU A 318 35.11 -2.44 23.26
N ARG A 319 34.52 -3.11 24.26
CA ARG A 319 33.38 -2.56 24.98
C ARG A 319 33.79 -1.28 25.70
N PHE A 320 32.84 -0.35 25.82
CA PHE A 320 33.09 0.88 26.55
C PHE A 320 33.41 0.59 28.02
N ASP A 321 34.57 1.04 28.48
CA ASP A 321 35.03 0.85 29.85
C ASP A 321 34.55 2.01 30.72
N TRP A 322 33.43 1.85 31.42
CA TRP A 322 32.76 2.89 32.21
C TRP A 322 33.57 3.50 33.37
N ARG A 323 34.82 3.07 33.62
CA ARG A 323 35.62 3.57 34.73
C ARG A 323 36.06 5.03 34.47
N PRO A 324 35.77 5.99 35.38
CA PRO A 324 35.98 7.42 35.13
C PRO A 324 37.41 7.81 34.71
N PHE A 325 38.43 7.15 35.27
CA PHE A 325 39.84 7.44 34.96
C PHE A 325 40.23 7.11 33.50
N ARG A 326 39.47 6.25 32.82
CA ARG A 326 39.66 5.90 31.40
C ARG A 326 39.10 6.96 30.45
N HIS A 327 38.35 7.93 30.97
CA HIS A 327 37.65 8.95 30.21
C HIS A 327 38.13 10.36 30.50
N SER A 328 38.97 10.55 31.53
CA SER A 328 39.54 11.86 31.83
C SER A 328 40.30 12.35 30.61
N LEU A 329 39.90 13.52 30.10
CA LEU A 329 40.57 14.10 28.95
C LEU A 329 41.99 14.51 29.36
N VAL A 330 42.89 14.62 28.39
CA VAL A 330 44.25 15.12 28.63
C VAL A 330 44.23 16.48 29.33
N ARG A 331 43.18 17.29 29.07
CA ARG A 331 42.92 18.54 29.78
C ARG A 331 42.66 18.32 31.27
N ASP A 332 41.76 17.41 31.62
CA ASP A 332 41.38 17.12 33.00
C ASP A 332 42.54 16.52 33.79
N MET A 333 43.36 15.68 33.14
CA MET A 333 44.59 15.15 33.73
C MET A 333 45.65 16.25 33.97
N ARG A 334 45.75 17.26 33.09
CA ARG A 334 46.65 18.41 33.28
C ARG A 334 46.19 19.35 34.39
N GLU A 335 44.89 19.59 34.53
CA GLU A 335 44.32 20.40 35.61
C GLU A 335 44.49 19.68 36.97
N ALA A 336 44.25 18.38 37.04
CA ALA A 336 44.52 17.56 38.23
C ALA A 336 46.02 17.46 38.58
N GLY A 337 46.90 17.44 37.58
CA GLY A 337 48.34 17.47 37.79
C GLY A 337 48.84 18.79 38.37
N LYS A 338 48.26 19.94 37.96
CA LYS A 338 48.61 21.25 38.51
C LYS A 338 48.18 21.41 39.97
N THR A 339 46.96 20.99 40.31
CA THR A 339 46.49 21.03 41.71
C THR A 339 47.26 20.07 42.62
N ALA A 340 47.73 18.92 42.11
CA ALA A 340 48.57 17.99 42.87
C ALA A 340 49.99 18.52 43.13
N VAL A 341 50.56 19.30 42.21
CA VAL A 341 51.88 19.95 42.37
C VAL A 341 51.81 21.14 43.34
N GLU A 342 50.73 21.92 43.30
CA GLU A 342 50.53 23.03 44.25
C GLU A 342 50.31 22.52 45.70
N GLY A 343 49.67 21.36 45.88
CA GLY A 343 49.51 20.74 47.20
C GLY A 343 50.78 20.12 47.80
N HIS A 344 51.79 19.78 46.99
CA HIS A 344 53.08 19.26 47.47
C HIS A 344 54.08 20.37 47.83
N SER A 345 53.79 21.63 47.49
CA SER A 345 54.65 22.78 47.85
C SER A 345 54.21 23.46 49.16
N ALA A 346 53.23 22.92 49.88
CA ALA A 346 52.63 23.51 51.07
C ALA A 346 52.77 22.62 52.33
N ASN A 347 53.88 21.87 52.45
CA ASN A 347 54.29 21.20 53.69
C ASN A 347 55.72 21.56 54.06
#